data_AF-A0A9D4XFP8-F1
#
_entry.id   AF-A0A9D4XFP8-F1
#
_cell.length_a   1.000
_cell.length_b   1.000
_cell.length_c   1.000
_cell.angle_alpha   90.00
_cell.angle_beta   90.00
_cell.angle_gamma   90.00
#
_symmetry.space_group_name_H-M   'P 1'
#
loop_
_entity.id
_entity.type
_entity.pdbx_description
1 polymer ?
#
loop_
_entity_poly.entity_id
_entity_poly.type
_entity_poly.pdbx_seq_one_letter_code
_entity_poly.pdbx_strand_id
1 'polypeptide(L)'
;MRYAHLLPILVNVGAIMPKQTEPARFTYSRKHDPHARHVGHSIEDCYSFKTKVQELINRNLLCFTSVTAKEGLGRWVKTPGTAETSIRNLPPLAISDPRNLDAMGLLSANKGSPMEGIVEQVRDDNTIRVYLLPEFQFVQVFVSRIQAPQVGKRVAPERIVELEVKADEPNGVADPFAHEAKFFTDMTLLNRDVWIILKGVDKFNNLIGSVCYPDGESVKDLALELVENCFSKYVE
;
A
#
# COMPACT_ATOMS: atom_id res chain seq x y z
N MET A 1 -6.22 -7.29 -20.79
CA MET A 1 -6.87 -6.30 -21.70
C MET A 1 -8.19 -6.90 -22.16
N ARG A 2 -9.31 -6.15 -22.13
CA ARG A 2 -10.62 -6.63 -22.63
C ARG A 2 -10.65 -6.60 -24.16
N TYR A 3 -11.33 -7.55 -24.80
CA TYR A 3 -11.41 -7.63 -26.27
C TYR A 3 -12.19 -6.45 -26.86
N ALA A 4 -13.13 -5.88 -26.11
CA ALA A 4 -13.86 -4.66 -26.48
C ALA A 4 -12.96 -3.45 -26.70
N HIS A 5 -11.86 -3.32 -25.96
CA HIS A 5 -10.88 -2.25 -26.16
C HIS A 5 -9.90 -2.57 -27.29
N LEU A 6 -9.71 -3.85 -27.62
CA LEU A 6 -8.77 -4.30 -28.63
C LEU A 6 -9.34 -4.15 -30.05
N LEU A 7 -10.62 -4.49 -30.27
CA LEU A 7 -11.27 -4.42 -31.58
C LEU A 7 -11.11 -3.06 -32.30
N PRO A 8 -11.43 -1.90 -31.69
CA PRO A 8 -11.30 -0.62 -32.38
C PRO A 8 -9.85 -0.30 -32.76
N ILE A 9 -8.87 -0.71 -31.95
CA ILE A 9 -7.44 -0.53 -32.26
C ILE A 9 -7.06 -1.36 -33.49
N LEU A 10 -7.47 -2.63 -33.55
CA LEU A 10 -7.14 -3.52 -34.67
C LEU A 10 -7.82 -3.09 -35.97
N VAL A 11 -9.02 -2.52 -35.91
CA VAL A 11 -9.71 -1.96 -37.07
C VAL A 11 -9.02 -0.67 -37.54
N ASN A 12 -8.65 0.24 -36.63
CA ASN A 12 -7.97 1.49 -36.97
C ASN A 12 -6.59 1.27 -37.60
N VAL A 13 -5.85 0.26 -37.14
CA VAL A 13 -4.55 -0.13 -37.71
C VAL A 13 -4.72 -0.93 -39.03
N GLY A 14 -5.95 -1.29 -39.40
CA GLY A 14 -6.24 -2.08 -40.60
C GLY A 14 -5.83 -3.56 -40.49
N ALA A 15 -5.48 -4.03 -39.29
CA ALA A 15 -5.07 -5.42 -39.05
C ALA A 15 -6.25 -6.41 -39.16
N ILE A 16 -7.46 -5.94 -38.90
CA ILE A 16 -8.70 -6.71 -39.06
C ILE A 16 -9.75 -5.82 -39.72
N MET A 17 -10.41 -6.33 -40.76
CA MET A 17 -11.58 -5.69 -41.34
C MET A 17 -12.84 -6.42 -40.90
N PRO A 18 -13.82 -5.72 -40.28
CA PRO A 18 -15.10 -6.33 -39.96
C PRO A 18 -15.81 -6.70 -41.26
N LYS A 19 -16.10 -7.99 -41.43
CA LYS A 19 -16.86 -8.48 -42.58
C LYS A 19 -18.30 -8.01 -42.45
N GLN A 20 -18.77 -7.19 -43.40
CA GLN A 20 -20.21 -6.89 -43.50
C GLN A 20 -20.93 -8.16 -43.93
N THR A 21 -21.85 -8.64 -43.10
CA THR A 21 -22.80 -9.68 -43.46
C THR A 21 -24.12 -9.00 -43.78
N GLU A 22 -24.77 -9.40 -44.88
CA GLU A 22 -26.14 -8.98 -45.15
C GLU A 22 -27.01 -9.24 -43.91
N PRO A 23 -27.90 -8.32 -43.53
CA PRO A 23 -28.80 -8.55 -42.42
C PRO A 23 -29.67 -9.75 -42.77
N ALA A 24 -29.41 -10.88 -42.12
CA ALA A 24 -30.29 -12.03 -42.24
C ALA A 24 -31.68 -11.58 -41.80
N ARG A 25 -32.68 -11.83 -42.65
CA ARG A 25 -34.09 -11.55 -42.35
C ARG A 25 -34.47 -12.34 -41.09
N PHE A 26 -34.43 -11.70 -39.93
CA PHE A 26 -34.73 -12.36 -38.67
C PHE A 26 -36.00 -11.80 -38.03
N THR A 27 -36.89 -12.73 -37.70
CA THR A 27 -38.05 -12.54 -36.83
C THR A 27 -37.58 -12.25 -35.40
N TYR A 28 -38.14 -11.20 -34.81
CA TYR A 28 -37.88 -10.69 -33.47
C TYR A 28 -37.76 -11.78 -32.40
N SER A 29 -36.57 -11.95 -31.80
CA SER A 29 -36.48 -12.18 -30.35
C SER A 29 -35.08 -11.99 -29.76
N ARG A 30 -35.07 -11.38 -28.58
CA ARG A 30 -33.98 -11.19 -27.60
C ARG A 30 -32.96 -10.11 -27.91
N LYS A 31 -32.43 -9.53 -26.83
CA LYS A 31 -31.58 -8.34 -26.77
C LYS A 31 -30.21 -8.67 -27.36
N HIS A 32 -29.77 -7.91 -28.35
CA HIS A 32 -28.50 -8.10 -29.04
C HIS A 32 -27.73 -6.78 -28.98
N ASP A 33 -26.51 -6.82 -28.44
CA ASP A 33 -25.63 -5.67 -28.28
C ASP A 33 -24.64 -5.68 -29.48
N PRO A 34 -24.79 -4.78 -30.46
CA PRO A 34 -24.17 -4.94 -31.77
C PRO A 34 -22.70 -4.51 -31.83
N HIS A 35 -21.79 -5.41 -32.21
CA HIS A 35 -20.45 -5.01 -32.67
C HIS A 35 -20.53 -4.34 -34.03
N ALA A 36 -19.78 -3.24 -34.19
CA ALA A 36 -19.60 -2.56 -35.48
C ALA A 36 -20.92 -2.28 -36.23
N ARG A 37 -21.94 -1.79 -35.51
CA ARG A 37 -23.27 -1.39 -36.03
C ARG A 37 -24.18 -2.54 -36.53
N HIS A 38 -23.94 -3.81 -36.16
CA HIS A 38 -24.79 -4.94 -36.56
C HIS A 38 -25.27 -5.79 -35.37
N VAL A 39 -26.57 -6.09 -35.32
CA VAL A 39 -27.28 -6.87 -34.28
C VAL A 39 -26.58 -8.23 -34.05
N GLY A 40 -26.06 -8.48 -32.84
CA GLY A 40 -25.27 -9.70 -32.52
C GLY A 40 -24.97 -9.97 -31.04
N HIS A 41 -23.96 -10.84 -30.80
CA HIS A 41 -23.43 -11.27 -29.48
C HIS A 41 -22.24 -10.40 -29.04
N SER A 42 -21.86 -10.41 -27.74
CA SER A 42 -20.71 -9.62 -27.22
C SER A 42 -19.36 -10.01 -27.85
N ILE A 43 -18.43 -9.07 -28.00
CA ILE A 43 -17.08 -9.28 -28.56
C ILE A 43 -16.24 -10.11 -27.61
N GLU A 44 -16.54 -9.99 -26.32
CA GLU A 44 -15.97 -10.84 -25.28
C GLU A 44 -16.35 -12.31 -25.49
N ASP A 45 -17.45 -12.60 -26.20
CA ASP A 45 -17.93 -13.95 -26.51
C ASP A 45 -17.73 -14.35 -27.98
N CYS A 46 -17.10 -13.49 -28.79
CA CYS A 46 -16.92 -13.73 -30.22
C CYS A 46 -15.73 -14.65 -30.50
N TYR A 47 -16.02 -15.93 -30.76
CA TYR A 47 -14.99 -16.92 -31.13
C TYR A 47 -14.22 -16.53 -32.39
N SER A 48 -14.90 -16.05 -33.44
CA SER A 48 -14.24 -15.65 -34.69
C SER A 48 -13.21 -14.54 -34.48
N PHE A 49 -13.53 -13.55 -33.63
CA PHE A 49 -12.59 -12.49 -33.28
C PHE A 49 -11.42 -13.03 -32.46
N LYS A 50 -11.68 -13.84 -31.43
CA LYS A 50 -10.63 -14.46 -30.61
C LYS A 50 -9.68 -15.32 -31.44
N THR A 51 -10.20 -16.13 -32.35
CA THR A 51 -9.38 -16.94 -33.27
C THR A 51 -8.52 -16.05 -34.17
N LYS A 52 -9.05 -14.92 -34.67
CA LYS A 52 -8.29 -13.99 -35.49
C LYS A 52 -7.19 -13.28 -34.71
N VAL A 53 -7.48 -12.85 -33.48
CA VAL A 53 -6.47 -12.28 -32.58
C VAL A 53 -5.37 -13.31 -32.30
N GLN A 54 -5.74 -14.56 -32.01
CA GLN A 54 -4.77 -15.64 -31.80
C GLN A 54 -3.94 -15.92 -33.06
N GLU A 55 -4.53 -15.88 -34.25
CA GLU A 55 -3.81 -16.02 -35.52
C GLU A 55 -2.78 -14.89 -35.72
N LEU A 56 -3.14 -13.65 -35.39
CA LEU A 56 -2.22 -12.51 -35.46
C LEU A 56 -1.08 -12.65 -34.44
N ILE A 57 -1.35 -13.19 -33.24
CA ILE A 57 -0.30 -13.54 -32.28
C ILE A 57 0.64 -14.60 -32.86
N ASN A 58 0.07 -15.69 -33.40
CA ASN A 58 0.84 -16.82 -33.94
C ASN A 58 1.71 -16.40 -35.14
N ARG A 59 1.24 -15.43 -35.93
CA ARG A 59 1.99 -14.84 -37.05
C ARG A 59 2.99 -13.74 -36.61
N ASN A 60 3.14 -13.50 -35.31
CA ASN A 60 3.95 -12.41 -34.73
C ASN A 60 3.55 -11.00 -35.23
N LEU A 61 2.30 -10.82 -35.68
CA LEU A 61 1.74 -9.53 -36.10
C LEU A 61 1.08 -8.77 -34.94
N LEU A 62 0.71 -9.49 -33.87
CA LEU A 62 0.27 -8.92 -32.59
C LEU A 62 1.10 -9.51 -31.46
N CYS A 63 1.58 -8.64 -30.57
CA CYS A 63 2.35 -9.06 -29.41
C CYS A 63 1.88 -8.29 -28.18
N PHE A 64 1.38 -9.01 -27.17
CA PHE A 64 0.99 -8.47 -25.88
C PHE A 64 2.14 -8.56 -24.87
N THR A 65 3.35 -8.18 -25.27
CA THR A 65 4.40 -7.94 -24.28
C THR A 65 4.04 -6.66 -23.52
N SER A 66 4.14 -6.70 -22.20
CA SER A 66 4.25 -5.44 -21.45
C SER A 66 5.46 -4.67 -21.99
N VAL A 67 5.37 -3.34 -22.01
CA VAL A 67 6.48 -2.46 -22.38
C VAL A 67 7.76 -2.86 -21.61
N THR A 68 7.58 -3.23 -20.33
CA THR A 68 8.64 -3.75 -19.45
C THR A 68 9.32 -5.02 -19.93
N ALA A 69 8.64 -5.91 -20.65
CA ALA A 69 9.24 -7.14 -21.18
C ALA A 69 10.09 -6.87 -22.42
N LYS A 70 9.68 -5.90 -23.24
CA LYS A 70 10.47 -5.44 -24.41
C LYS A 70 11.72 -4.69 -23.97
N GLU A 71 11.59 -3.85 -22.96
CA GLU A 71 12.69 -3.06 -22.39
C GLU A 71 13.56 -3.87 -21.42
N GLY A 72 13.16 -5.11 -21.08
CA GLY A 72 13.92 -5.98 -20.19
C GLY A 72 14.00 -5.46 -18.75
N LEU A 73 12.97 -4.78 -18.26
CA LEU A 73 12.92 -4.16 -16.93
C LEU A 73 12.28 -5.09 -15.89
N GLY A 74 12.67 -4.91 -14.62
CA GLY A 74 12.16 -5.68 -13.48
C GLY A 74 12.42 -7.18 -13.63
N ARG A 75 11.37 -8.01 -13.58
CA ARG A 75 11.49 -9.47 -13.74
C ARG A 75 12.10 -9.89 -15.10
N TRP A 76 11.99 -9.05 -16.11
CA TRP A 76 12.45 -9.36 -17.47
C TRP A 76 13.94 -9.05 -17.69
N VAL A 77 14.62 -8.55 -16.65
CA VAL A 77 16.07 -8.38 -16.65
C VAL A 77 16.73 -9.75 -16.74
N LYS A 78 17.66 -9.90 -17.71
CA LYS A 78 18.33 -11.18 -18.01
C LYS A 78 19.68 -11.34 -17.29
N THR A 79 20.14 -10.32 -16.56
CA THR A 79 21.41 -10.40 -15.83
C THR A 79 21.28 -11.35 -14.64
N PRO A 80 22.16 -12.36 -14.52
CA PRO A 80 22.16 -13.26 -13.37
C PRO A 80 22.44 -12.48 -12.09
N GLY A 81 21.74 -12.81 -11.00
CA GLY A 81 21.87 -12.14 -9.70
C GLY A 81 20.89 -10.99 -9.44
N THR A 82 20.23 -10.42 -10.45
CA THR A 82 19.27 -9.31 -10.25
C THR A 82 18.03 -9.71 -9.44
N ALA A 83 17.60 -10.97 -9.58
CA ALA A 83 16.53 -11.50 -8.76
C ALA A 83 16.96 -11.62 -7.28
N GLU A 84 18.21 -12.01 -7.03
CA GLU A 84 18.76 -12.18 -5.67
C GLU A 84 18.94 -10.83 -4.97
N THR A 85 19.37 -9.77 -5.67
CA THR A 85 19.45 -8.41 -5.13
C THR A 85 18.08 -7.81 -4.78
N SER A 86 17.00 -8.36 -5.36
CA SER A 86 15.63 -7.93 -5.05
C SER A 86 15.06 -8.63 -3.79
N ILE A 87 15.70 -9.71 -3.34
CA ILE A 87 15.33 -10.42 -2.11
C ILE A 87 15.93 -9.64 -0.94
N ARG A 88 15.07 -9.08 -0.08
CA ARG A 88 15.51 -8.35 1.10
C ARG A 88 15.89 -9.32 2.20
N ASN A 89 17.06 -9.12 2.79
CA ASN A 89 17.47 -9.83 4.00
C ASN A 89 16.88 -9.12 5.22
N LEU A 90 15.66 -9.49 5.59
CA LEU A 90 15.00 -8.90 6.76
C LEU A 90 15.67 -9.39 8.05
N PRO A 91 16.07 -8.50 8.98
CA PRO A 91 16.59 -8.91 10.26
C PRO A 91 15.53 -9.71 11.03
N PRO A 92 15.90 -10.65 11.92
CA PRO A 92 14.91 -11.42 12.70
C PRO A 92 13.92 -10.54 13.49
N LEU A 93 14.34 -9.33 13.85
CA LEU A 93 13.52 -8.29 14.50
C LEU A 93 12.43 -7.71 13.59
N ALA A 94 12.56 -7.83 12.27
CA ALA A 94 11.53 -7.44 11.29
C ALA A 94 10.23 -8.24 11.41
N ILE A 95 10.31 -9.42 12.00
CA ILE A 95 9.19 -10.36 12.18
C ILE A 95 8.85 -10.51 13.68
N SER A 96 9.72 -10.03 14.58
CA SER A 96 9.61 -10.22 16.03
C SER A 96 9.12 -8.96 16.76
N ASP A 97 9.00 -9.05 18.09
CA ASP A 97 8.55 -7.96 18.95
C ASP A 97 9.56 -6.78 18.91
N PRO A 98 9.14 -5.55 18.55
CA PRO A 98 10.03 -4.39 18.44
C PRO A 98 10.72 -4.02 19.77
N ARG A 99 10.30 -4.61 20.90
CA ARG A 99 10.91 -4.42 22.22
C ARG A 99 12.28 -5.08 22.39
N ASN A 100 12.66 -6.03 21.54
CA ASN A 100 13.96 -6.73 21.59
C ASN A 100 15.07 -6.00 20.80
N LEU A 101 14.86 -4.73 20.49
CA LEU A 101 15.77 -3.85 19.78
C LEU A 101 16.80 -3.22 20.73
N ASP A 102 18.07 -3.05 20.33
CA ASP A 102 18.99 -2.16 21.07
C ASP A 102 18.73 -0.69 20.72
N ALA A 103 17.68 -0.10 21.34
CA ALA A 103 17.27 1.27 21.03
C ALA A 103 18.31 2.30 21.47
N MET A 104 19.05 2.02 22.55
CA MET A 104 20.11 2.90 23.06
C MET A 104 21.33 2.90 22.13
N GLY A 105 21.74 1.74 21.62
CA GLY A 105 22.76 1.63 20.59
C GLY A 105 22.38 2.43 19.34
N LEU A 106 21.16 2.23 18.83
CA LEU A 106 20.65 2.97 17.67
C LEU A 106 20.60 4.49 17.90
N LEU A 107 20.10 4.93 19.06
CA LEU A 107 20.06 6.34 19.40
C LEU A 107 21.48 6.90 19.43
N SER A 108 22.43 6.23 20.10
CA SER A 108 23.79 6.73 20.24
C SER A 108 24.51 6.89 18.89
N ALA A 109 24.25 6.00 17.93
CA ALA A 109 24.85 6.05 16.61
C ALA A 109 24.22 7.10 15.68
N ASN A 110 22.92 7.38 15.81
CA ASN A 110 22.16 8.16 14.83
C ASN A 110 21.44 9.39 15.40
N LYS A 111 21.75 9.79 16.64
CA LYS A 111 21.07 10.92 17.30
C LYS A 111 21.13 12.19 16.46
N GLY A 112 19.97 12.76 16.17
CA GLY A 112 19.85 14.02 15.43
C GLY A 112 20.05 13.90 13.91
N SER A 113 20.46 12.74 13.39
CA SER A 113 20.53 12.48 11.95
C SER A 113 19.17 12.04 11.42
N PRO A 114 18.72 12.54 10.26
CA PRO A 114 17.51 12.05 9.62
C PRO A 114 17.75 10.64 9.07
N MET A 115 16.95 9.69 9.53
CA MET A 115 16.97 8.30 9.05
C MET A 115 15.79 8.06 8.12
N GLU A 116 16.06 7.55 6.93
CA GLU A 116 15.00 7.19 5.99
C GLU A 116 14.32 5.89 6.42
N GLY A 117 12.99 5.84 6.30
CA GLY A 117 12.23 4.65 6.64
C GLY A 117 10.88 4.60 5.97
N ILE A 118 10.28 3.41 5.98
CA ILE A 118 8.97 3.14 5.39
C ILE A 118 7.99 2.79 6.50
N VAL A 119 6.91 3.55 6.63
CA VAL A 119 5.89 3.29 7.64
C VAL A 119 5.08 2.06 7.26
N GLU A 120 5.11 1.04 8.12
CA GLU A 120 4.41 -0.22 7.90
C GLU A 120 3.08 -0.29 8.65
N GLN A 121 3.01 0.32 9.84
CA GLN A 121 1.82 0.27 10.68
C GLN A 121 1.69 1.53 11.53
N VAL A 122 0.49 2.10 11.58
CA VAL A 122 0.11 3.12 12.55
C VAL A 122 -0.69 2.46 13.66
N ARG A 123 -0.21 2.56 14.90
CA ARG A 123 -0.89 2.04 16.09
C ARG A 123 -1.92 3.05 16.57
N ASP A 124 -1.44 4.27 16.80
CA ASP A 124 -2.16 5.48 17.20
C ASP A 124 -1.54 6.67 16.43
N ASP A 125 -2.11 7.85 16.51
CA ASP A 125 -1.60 9.08 15.87
C ASP A 125 -0.16 9.45 16.26
N ASN A 126 0.26 9.10 17.48
CA ASN A 126 1.64 9.32 17.97
C ASN A 126 2.55 8.07 17.84
N THR A 127 2.01 6.89 17.54
CA THR A 127 2.82 5.65 17.56
C THR A 127 2.80 4.97 16.20
N ILE A 128 3.96 4.93 15.56
CA ILE A 128 4.15 4.28 14.25
C ILE A 128 5.20 3.17 14.33
N ARG A 129 5.09 2.20 13.44
CA ARG A 129 6.10 1.18 13.20
C ARG A 129 6.68 1.33 11.81
N VAL A 130 8.00 1.32 11.75
CA VAL A 130 8.75 1.73 10.57
C VAL A 130 9.86 0.74 10.29
N TYR A 131 10.08 0.45 9.02
CA TYR A 131 11.32 -0.18 8.55
C TYR A 131 12.35 0.92 8.29
N LEU A 132 13.40 0.98 9.11
CA LEU A 132 14.54 1.87 8.87
C LEU A 132 15.39 1.31 7.73
N LEU A 133 15.74 2.19 6.78
CA LEU A 133 16.60 1.87 5.64
C LEU A 133 18.08 2.16 5.97
N PRO A 134 19.02 1.44 5.33
CA PRO A 134 18.81 0.40 4.31
C PRO A 134 18.60 -1.03 4.85
N GLU A 135 18.82 -1.29 6.15
CA GLU A 135 18.82 -2.65 6.72
C GLU A 135 17.43 -3.24 6.96
N PHE A 136 16.35 -2.48 6.71
CA PHE A 136 14.96 -2.86 7.01
C PHE A 136 14.76 -3.25 8.48
N GLN A 137 15.38 -2.52 9.39
CA GLN A 137 15.21 -2.74 10.82
C GLN A 137 13.82 -2.27 11.25
N PHE A 138 13.03 -3.17 11.82
CA PHE A 138 11.68 -2.86 12.25
C PHE A 138 11.66 -2.29 13.65
N VAL A 139 11.20 -1.05 13.75
CA VAL A 139 11.24 -0.28 15.00
C VAL A 139 9.89 0.35 15.28
N GLN A 140 9.60 0.57 16.56
CA GLN A 140 8.45 1.34 17.00
C GLN A 140 8.92 2.74 17.44
N VAL A 141 8.33 3.77 16.85
CA VAL A 141 8.70 5.17 17.10
C VAL A 141 7.49 5.92 17.67
N PHE A 142 7.74 6.62 18.76
CA PHE A 142 6.84 7.57 19.36
C PHE A 142 7.21 8.98 18.88
N VAL A 143 6.22 9.70 18.38
CA VAL A 143 6.37 11.07 17.92
C VAL A 143 6.58 11.99 19.15
N SER A 144 7.67 12.73 19.13
CA SER A 144 8.02 13.63 20.23
C SER A 144 7.09 14.84 20.31
N ARG A 145 6.93 15.39 21.52
CA ARG A 145 6.26 16.69 21.81
C ARG A 145 4.75 16.73 21.59
N ILE A 146 4.10 15.58 21.42
CA ILE A 146 2.64 15.50 21.34
C ILE A 146 2.09 14.45 22.30
N GLN A 147 0.89 14.72 22.80
CA GLN A 147 0.05 13.78 23.52
C GLN A 147 -1.18 13.45 22.67
N ALA A 148 -1.28 12.16 22.35
CA ALA A 148 -2.28 11.56 21.50
C ALA A 148 -3.51 11.06 22.29
N PRO A 149 -4.73 11.20 21.75
CA PRO A 149 -5.88 10.42 22.20
C PRO A 149 -5.68 8.93 21.91
N GLN A 150 -5.95 8.06 22.88
CA GLN A 150 -5.71 6.61 22.74
C GLN A 150 -6.93 5.88 22.17
N VAL A 151 -6.72 4.97 21.23
CA VAL A 151 -7.79 4.20 20.55
C VAL A 151 -8.39 3.08 21.45
N GLY A 152 -8.14 3.13 22.75
CA GLY A 152 -8.55 2.12 23.73
C GLY A 152 -7.68 0.85 23.67
N LYS A 153 -7.41 0.25 24.83
CA LYS A 153 -6.72 -1.06 24.88
C LYS A 153 -7.73 -2.18 24.68
N ARG A 154 -7.55 -2.99 23.63
CA ARG A 154 -8.14 -4.34 23.61
C ARG A 154 -7.42 -5.17 24.67
N VAL A 155 -8.14 -5.61 25.70
CA VAL A 155 -7.68 -6.65 26.61
C VAL A 155 -7.39 -7.88 25.75
N ALA A 156 -6.17 -8.41 25.80
CA ALA A 156 -5.84 -9.68 25.17
C ALA A 156 -6.80 -10.75 25.74
N PRO A 157 -7.20 -11.79 24.99
CA PRO A 157 -7.89 -12.91 25.61
C PRO A 157 -6.87 -13.64 26.50
N GLU A 158 -6.70 -13.16 27.73
CA GLU A 158 -5.99 -13.86 28.78
C GLU A 158 -6.79 -15.11 29.12
N ARG A 159 -6.07 -16.22 29.18
CA ARG A 159 -6.60 -17.55 29.48
C ARG A 159 -7.43 -17.48 30.76
N ILE A 160 -8.56 -18.18 30.75
CA ILE A 160 -9.48 -18.37 31.87
C ILE A 160 -8.66 -18.72 33.13
N VAL A 161 -8.59 -17.78 34.06
CA VAL A 161 -8.39 -18.09 35.47
C VAL A 161 -9.51 -17.35 36.19
N GLU A 162 -10.49 -18.13 36.65
CA GLU A 162 -11.61 -17.64 37.44
C GLU A 162 -11.08 -17.06 38.75
N LEU A 163 -11.18 -15.74 38.91
CA LEU A 163 -11.16 -15.09 40.22
C LEU A 163 -12.06 -13.85 40.15
N GLU A 164 -13.13 -13.93 40.93
CA GLU A 164 -14.20 -12.93 41.08
C GLU A 164 -13.66 -11.59 41.58
N VAL A 165 -13.75 -10.50 40.79
CA VAL A 165 -13.76 -9.13 41.33
C VAL A 165 -14.58 -8.19 40.42
N LYS A 166 -15.66 -7.65 41.01
CA LYS A 166 -16.38 -6.39 40.74
C LYS A 166 -16.62 -5.95 39.28
N ALA A 167 -17.90 -5.96 38.90
CA ALA A 167 -18.45 -5.15 37.82
C ALA A 167 -18.42 -3.66 38.20
N ASP A 168 -17.70 -2.84 37.41
CA ASP A 168 -17.98 -1.42 37.06
C ASP A 168 -16.70 -0.68 36.62
N GLU A 169 -16.12 -1.06 35.48
CA GLU A 169 -15.29 -0.14 34.68
C GLU A 169 -15.66 -0.31 33.20
N PRO A 170 -15.94 0.78 32.46
CA PRO A 170 -16.20 0.69 31.03
C PRO A 170 -14.89 0.31 30.33
N ASN A 171 -14.80 -0.96 29.92
CA ASN A 171 -13.78 -1.49 29.03
C ASN A 171 -13.36 -0.47 27.95
N GLY A 172 -12.09 -0.07 27.96
CA GLY A 172 -11.34 0.42 26.79
C GLY A 172 -12.06 1.36 25.84
N VAL A 173 -12.82 2.33 26.33
CA VAL A 173 -13.45 3.35 25.50
C VAL A 173 -12.34 4.21 24.90
N ALA A 174 -12.33 4.34 23.57
CA ALA A 174 -11.38 5.21 22.88
C ALA A 174 -11.57 6.67 23.35
N ASP A 175 -10.47 7.39 23.50
CA ASP A 175 -10.52 8.82 23.81
C ASP A 175 -11.29 9.56 22.70
N PRO A 176 -11.94 10.70 23.01
CA PRO A 176 -12.54 11.55 21.98
C PRO A 176 -11.53 11.86 20.87
N PHE A 177 -11.96 11.71 19.62
CA PHE A 177 -11.15 11.91 18.41
C PHE A 177 -10.01 10.92 18.16
N ALA A 178 -9.87 9.86 18.96
CA ALA A 178 -8.78 8.88 18.79
C ALA A 178 -8.81 8.17 17.43
N HIS A 179 -10.00 7.81 16.95
CA HIS A 179 -10.14 7.13 15.67
C HIS A 179 -9.85 8.06 14.49
N GLU A 180 -10.29 9.30 14.57
CA GLU A 180 -10.07 10.35 13.58
C GLU A 180 -8.59 10.72 13.49
N ALA A 181 -7.91 10.88 14.63
CA ALA A 181 -6.48 11.15 14.70
C ALA A 181 -5.65 10.00 14.10
N LYS A 182 -6.00 8.75 14.45
CA LYS A 182 -5.38 7.57 13.85
C LYS A 182 -5.62 7.52 12.34
N PHE A 183 -6.85 7.75 11.90
CA PHE A 183 -7.23 7.72 10.48
C PHE A 183 -6.47 8.78 9.68
N PHE A 184 -6.31 9.99 10.23
CA PHE A 184 -5.50 11.04 9.63
C PHE A 184 -4.05 10.58 9.40
N THR A 185 -3.45 9.98 10.43
CA THR A 185 -2.07 9.47 10.35
C THR A 185 -1.95 8.29 9.38
N ASP A 186 -2.92 7.37 9.36
CA ASP A 186 -2.99 6.27 8.40
C ASP A 186 -2.99 6.78 6.96
N MET A 187 -3.88 7.72 6.63
CA MET A 187 -4.01 8.28 5.28
C MET A 187 -2.74 9.03 4.83
N THR A 188 -2.05 9.64 5.81
CA THR A 188 -0.90 10.51 5.57
C THR A 188 0.41 9.75 5.46
N LEU A 189 0.59 8.67 6.24
CA LEU A 189 1.90 8.02 6.40
C LEU A 189 1.95 6.54 6.01
N LEU A 190 0.83 5.81 6.06
CA LEU A 190 0.87 4.36 5.84
C LEU A 190 1.47 4.01 4.46
N ASN A 191 2.46 3.12 4.46
CA ASN A 191 3.22 2.68 3.29
C ASN A 191 3.93 3.80 2.52
N ARG A 192 4.29 4.91 3.19
CA ARG A 192 5.06 6.01 2.61
C ARG A 192 6.45 6.13 3.22
N ASP A 193 7.33 6.76 2.46
CA ASP A 193 8.70 7.08 2.87
C ASP A 193 8.69 8.30 3.81
N VAL A 194 9.44 8.18 4.91
CA VAL A 194 9.54 9.19 5.96
C VAL A 194 10.98 9.36 6.42
N TRP A 195 11.28 10.52 7.00
CA TRP A 195 12.52 10.79 7.72
C TRP A 195 12.26 10.85 9.21
N ILE A 196 12.98 10.03 9.96
CA ILE A 196 12.87 9.94 11.41
C ILE A 196 14.12 10.55 12.03
N ILE A 197 13.94 11.52 12.91
CA ILE A 197 15.03 12.13 13.68
C ILE A 197 14.90 11.65 15.11
N LEU A 198 15.79 10.74 15.51
CA LEU A 198 15.81 10.18 16.87
C LEU A 198 16.24 11.25 17.89
N LYS A 199 15.41 11.44 18.92
CA LYS A 199 15.65 12.39 20.02
C LYS A 199 15.98 11.70 21.33
N GLY A 200 15.34 10.57 21.60
CA GLY A 200 15.45 9.86 22.87
C GLY A 200 14.93 8.42 22.81
N VAL A 201 15.02 7.76 23.95
CA VAL A 201 14.45 6.43 24.19
C VAL A 201 13.71 6.48 25.53
N ASP A 202 12.54 5.86 25.59
CA ASP A 202 11.78 5.71 26.84
C ASP A 202 12.31 4.54 27.70
N LYS A 203 11.89 4.48 28.96
CA LYS A 203 12.20 3.41 29.92
C LYS A 203 11.85 2.00 29.43
N PHE A 204 10.89 1.90 28.51
CA PHE A 204 10.47 0.64 27.88
C PHE A 204 11.20 0.34 26.56
N ASN A 205 12.33 1.00 26.31
CA ASN A 205 13.17 0.77 25.13
C ASN A 205 12.48 1.13 23.80
N ASN A 206 11.54 2.08 23.86
CA ASN A 206 10.84 2.62 22.71
C ASN A 206 11.58 3.85 22.18
N LEU A 207 11.74 3.96 20.86
CA LEU A 207 12.37 5.13 20.24
C LEU A 207 11.41 6.33 20.30
N ILE A 208 11.94 7.51 20.60
CA ILE A 208 11.22 8.78 20.56
C ILE A 208 11.90 9.70 19.54
N GLY A 209 11.14 10.25 18.59
CA GLY A 209 11.70 11.09 17.53
C GLY A 209 10.69 12.04 16.88
N SER A 210 11.21 12.94 16.04
CA SER A 210 10.36 13.67 15.09
C SER A 210 10.18 12.81 13.84
N VAL A 211 8.99 12.88 13.24
CA VAL A 211 8.66 12.19 11.99
C VAL A 211 8.33 13.24 10.95
N CYS A 212 9.13 13.30 9.89
CA CYS A 212 8.94 14.21 8.79
C CYS A 212 8.64 13.41 7.52
N TYR A 213 7.79 13.96 6.66
CA TYR A 213 7.41 13.29 5.42
C TYR A 213 7.26 14.30 4.27
N PRO A 214 7.48 13.88 3.02
CA PRO A 214 7.34 14.76 1.87
C PRO A 214 5.86 14.97 1.53
N ASP A 215 5.47 16.23 1.36
CA ASP A 215 4.17 16.62 0.81
C ASP A 215 4.39 17.58 -0.37
N GLY A 216 4.35 17.01 -1.58
CA GLY A 216 4.69 17.73 -2.81
C GLY A 216 6.16 18.18 -2.82
N GLU A 217 6.38 19.49 -2.88
CA GLU A 217 7.72 20.10 -2.83
C GLU A 217 8.14 20.49 -1.40
N SER A 218 7.29 20.27 -0.40
CA SER A 218 7.53 20.66 1.00
C SER A 218 7.77 19.45 1.91
N VAL A 219 8.44 19.69 3.04
CA VAL A 219 8.60 18.70 4.11
C VAL A 219 7.72 19.11 5.29
N LYS A 220 6.86 18.21 5.73
CA LYS A 220 5.97 18.43 6.87
C LYS A 220 6.44 17.65 8.09
N ASP A 221 6.25 18.22 9.27
CA ASP A 221 6.40 17.52 10.55
C ASP A 221 5.01 17.02 11.00
N LEU A 222 4.91 15.71 11.20
CA LEU A 222 3.67 15.06 11.63
C LEU A 222 3.13 15.63 12.95
N ALA A 223 4.01 15.92 13.92
CA ALA A 223 3.57 16.45 15.22
C ALA A 223 2.93 17.83 15.08
N LEU A 224 3.50 18.67 14.21
CA LEU A 224 2.96 20.00 13.95
C LEU A 224 1.57 19.89 13.31
N GLU A 225 1.44 19.05 12.29
CA GLU A 225 0.19 18.90 11.55
C GLU A 225 -0.93 18.28 12.40
N LEU A 226 -0.60 17.34 13.29
CA LEU A 226 -1.56 16.78 14.24
C LEU A 226 -2.07 17.84 15.24
N VAL A 227 -1.20 18.74 15.68
CA VAL A 227 -1.59 19.86 16.56
C VAL A 227 -2.42 20.89 15.81
N GLU A 228 -2.04 21.25 14.58
CA GLU A 228 -2.78 22.21 13.74
C GLU A 228 -4.20 21.75 13.40
N ASN A 229 -4.39 20.44 13.21
CA ASN A 229 -5.71 19.83 12.96
C ASN A 229 -6.47 19.47 14.24
N CYS A 230 -5.99 19.88 15.43
CA CYS A 230 -6.61 19.61 16.72
C CYS A 230 -6.75 18.12 17.07
N PHE A 231 -5.90 17.25 16.51
CA PHE A 231 -5.91 15.81 16.81
C PHE A 231 -5.05 15.45 18.02
N SER A 232 -3.99 16.21 18.30
CA SER A 232 -3.10 15.96 19.45
C SER A 232 -2.82 17.25 20.22
N LYS A 233 -2.44 17.12 21.49
CA LYS A 233 -2.02 18.25 22.35
C LYS A 233 -0.52 18.38 22.34
N TYR A 234 0.00 19.60 22.30
CA TYR A 234 1.43 19.85 22.43
C TYR A 234 1.90 19.58 23.87
N VAL A 235 3.08 18.97 24.01
CA VAL A 235 3.76 18.72 25.29
C VAL A 235 5.19 19.24 25.20
N GLU A 236 5.58 20.04 26.19
CA GLU A 236 6.93 20.61 26.35
C GLU A 236 7.98 19.55 26.71
#